data_AF-A0A5N5D5E8-F1
#
_entry.id   AF-A0A5N5D5E8-F1
#
_cell.length_a   1.000
_cell.length_b   1.000
_cell.length_c   1.000
_cell.angle_alpha   90.00
_cell.angle_beta   90.00
_cell.angle_gamma   90.00
#
_symmetry.space_group_name_H-M   'P 1'
#
loop_
_entity.id
_entity.type
_entity.pdbx_description
1 polymer ?
#
loop_
_entity_poly.entity_id
_entity_poly.type
_entity_poly.pdbx_seq_one_letter_code
_entity_poly.pdbx_strand_id
1 'polypeptide(L)'
;MTTLPCPLPQVEEALRPYIHARQETLRIRKKLAQHLQSQIYRTVRQQGAESTSPITPLTLACAPPSLLPEHDQTSSASALPPPPPPELTGLRKQYWEAVQAHALAKRRRDALHSELNELQREAHAARAAAAQAGSATDMAPNPFSPVVGSSSAGGGSGNSGSSHHDVENYVALLRQRRRHARLQILLDALDRIADAQPDDDPLRRDDLRQWVKDKLGDAPVPPPEIAGGGNTAAGDASASAAAAADQTKEHVLCLKKELLLAKQSLDAETLRRAVAAGTTASSQGIEAQVRALRAARDELITWIEDELAKMPEGDESMLSGAATPQRQEKRDEKDAAADDDDVEAIQEQVDVLYDRYVAARTSLIAAVDAAATAAKELSVPSTLPAGPTQQGDDGEAAGQKQLRLPPSATLPFIPALLRSANDERILAQQTATYLRHQIAAAQEDARNTAQRLASESHLVGPDAESGGAWARAAREATKETDEAVLERVRAGEANVEGAKAIVAELDRRKEEFRALKGEA
;
A
#
# COMPACT_ATOMS: atom_id res chain seq x y z
N MET A 1 -47.98 -12.57 -8.46
CA MET A 1 -46.50 -12.54 -8.37
C MET A 1 -45.96 -12.24 -9.76
N THR A 2 -45.81 -10.96 -10.10
CA THR A 2 -45.25 -10.51 -11.38
C THR A 2 -43.74 -10.61 -11.32
N THR A 3 -43.15 -11.54 -12.06
CA THR A 3 -41.69 -11.72 -12.16
C THR A 3 -41.12 -10.59 -13.02
N LEU A 4 -40.45 -9.62 -12.39
CA LEU A 4 -39.68 -8.59 -13.07
C LEU A 4 -38.53 -9.25 -13.88
N PRO A 5 -38.33 -8.87 -15.15
CA PRO A 5 -37.24 -9.38 -15.97
C PRO A 5 -35.90 -8.92 -15.38
N CYS A 6 -34.98 -9.87 -15.18
CA CYS A 6 -33.68 -9.62 -14.55
C CYS A 6 -32.86 -8.62 -15.39
N PRO A 7 -32.31 -7.52 -14.81
CA PRO A 7 -31.60 -6.45 -15.53
C PRO A 7 -30.17 -6.82 -15.95
N LEU A 8 -29.89 -8.12 -16.12
CA LEU A 8 -28.60 -8.65 -16.56
C LEU A 8 -28.03 -7.96 -17.82
N PRO A 9 -28.81 -7.67 -18.89
CA PRO A 9 -28.23 -7.06 -20.08
C PRO A 9 -27.78 -5.60 -19.87
N GLN A 10 -28.46 -4.83 -19.01
CA GLN A 10 -28.04 -3.46 -18.67
C GLN A 10 -26.79 -3.44 -17.79
N VAL A 11 -26.65 -4.42 -16.90
CA VAL A 11 -25.45 -4.59 -16.07
C VAL A 11 -24.27 -5.02 -16.93
N GLU A 12 -24.47 -5.93 -17.88
CA GLU A 12 -23.42 -6.33 -18.82
C GLU A 12 -22.97 -5.16 -19.70
N GLU A 13 -23.89 -4.35 -20.20
CA GLU A 13 -23.56 -3.16 -21.01
C GLU A 13 -22.79 -2.10 -20.18
N ALA A 14 -23.16 -1.90 -18.92
CA ALA A 14 -22.45 -1.01 -18.00
C ALA A 14 -21.06 -1.54 -17.62
N LEU A 15 -20.88 -2.87 -17.55
CA LEU A 15 -19.61 -3.51 -17.20
C LEU A 15 -18.72 -3.80 -18.41
N ARG A 16 -19.24 -3.73 -19.64
CA ARG A 16 -18.50 -3.96 -20.89
C ARG A 16 -17.20 -3.15 -21.02
N PRO A 17 -17.10 -1.89 -20.56
CA PRO A 17 -15.83 -1.13 -20.57
C PRO A 17 -14.78 -1.63 -19.56
N TYR A 18 -15.19 -2.48 -18.60
CA TYR A 18 -14.36 -2.99 -17.51
C TYR A 18 -14.01 -4.47 -17.69
N ILE A 19 -14.74 -5.19 -18.55
CA ILE A 19 -14.47 -6.58 -18.90
C ILE A 19 -13.43 -6.60 -20.03
N HIS A 20 -12.17 -6.79 -19.64
CA HIS A 20 -11.07 -6.97 -20.58
C HIS A 20 -10.68 -8.43 -20.72
N ALA A 21 -10.13 -8.80 -21.88
CA ALA A 21 -9.49 -10.09 -22.04
C ALA A 21 -8.36 -10.26 -20.99
N ARG A 22 -8.14 -11.50 -20.55
CA ARG A 22 -7.10 -11.82 -19.54
C ARG A 22 -5.73 -11.28 -19.94
N GLN A 23 -5.41 -11.33 -21.24
CA GLN A 23 -4.15 -10.83 -21.80
C GLN A 23 -4.03 -9.30 -21.71
N GLU A 24 -5.09 -8.56 -22.02
CA GLU A 24 -5.11 -7.10 -21.90
C GLU A 24 -4.95 -6.66 -20.44
N THR A 25 -5.63 -7.36 -19.52
CA THR A 25 -5.53 -7.09 -18.09
C THR A 25 -4.10 -7.31 -17.58
N LEU A 26 -3.45 -8.40 -18.00
CA LEU A 26 -2.04 -8.65 -17.67
C LEU A 26 -1.10 -7.61 -18.28
N ARG A 27 -1.34 -7.18 -19.52
CA ARG A 27 -0.56 -6.12 -20.18
C ARG A 27 -0.68 -4.78 -19.46
N ILE A 28 -1.90 -4.40 -19.07
CA ILE A 28 -2.18 -3.18 -18.30
C ILE A 28 -1.48 -3.25 -16.93
N ARG A 29 -1.60 -4.37 -16.21
CA ARG A 29 -0.91 -4.58 -14.93
C ARG A 29 0.61 -4.49 -15.05
N LYS A 30 1.20 -5.14 -16.07
CA LYS A 30 2.65 -5.09 -16.32
C LYS A 30 3.12 -3.66 -16.58
N LYS A 31 2.39 -2.89 -17.40
CA LYS A 31 2.72 -1.49 -17.69
C LYS A 31 2.58 -0.58 -16.47
N LEU A 32 1.51 -0.72 -15.68
CA LEU A 32 1.34 0.05 -14.45
C LEU A 32 2.42 -0.30 -13.42
N ALA A 33 2.77 -1.58 -13.27
CA ALA A 33 3.86 -2.02 -12.41
C ALA A 33 5.20 -1.41 -12.86
N GLN A 34 5.51 -1.45 -14.16
CA GLN A 34 6.70 -0.81 -14.71
C GLN A 34 6.70 0.71 -14.49
N HIS A 35 5.55 1.37 -14.63
CA HIS A 35 5.44 2.80 -14.41
C HIS A 35 5.66 3.16 -12.93
N LEU A 36 5.03 2.43 -12.00
CA LEU A 36 5.22 2.63 -10.56
C LEU A 36 6.65 2.32 -10.13
N GLN A 37 7.25 1.24 -10.63
CA GLN A 37 8.67 0.95 -10.42
C GLN A 37 9.54 2.12 -10.92
N SER A 38 9.28 2.65 -12.12
CA SER A 38 10.04 3.79 -12.66
C SER A 38 9.88 5.06 -11.81
N GLN A 39 8.73 5.27 -11.17
CA GLN A 39 8.52 6.40 -10.26
C GLN A 39 9.27 6.20 -8.94
N ILE A 40 9.26 4.99 -8.39
CA ILE A 40 10.00 4.66 -7.15
C ILE A 40 11.51 4.74 -7.37
N TYR A 41 12.03 4.25 -8.51
CA TYR A 41 13.44 4.42 -8.84
C TYR A 41 13.85 5.88 -9.05
N ARG A 42 12.92 6.77 -9.47
CA ARG A 42 13.18 8.21 -9.56
C ARG A 42 13.26 8.87 -8.18
N THR A 43 12.42 8.47 -7.22
CA THR A 43 12.45 9.01 -5.86
C THR A 43 13.67 8.52 -5.08
N VAL A 44 14.02 7.23 -5.19
CA VAL A 44 15.21 6.63 -4.56
C VAL A 44 16.53 7.21 -5.11
N ARG A 45 16.53 7.78 -6.33
CA ARG A 45 17.71 8.46 -6.88
C ARG A 45 17.85 9.92 -6.42
N GLN A 46 16.75 10.53 -5.94
CA GLN A 46 16.74 11.90 -5.44
C GLN A 46 17.00 11.96 -3.93
N GLN A 47 16.67 10.90 -3.19
CA GLN A 47 17.05 10.69 -1.79
C GLN A 47 18.28 9.77 -1.77
N GLY A 48 19.47 10.29 -1.53
CA GLY A 48 20.73 9.51 -1.49
C GLY A 48 20.84 8.51 -0.33
N ALA A 49 19.77 7.82 0.04
CA ALA A 49 19.75 6.82 1.10
C ALA A 49 19.79 5.42 0.50
N GLU A 50 20.93 4.76 0.68
CA GLU A 50 21.20 3.37 0.38
C GLU A 50 20.25 2.44 1.15
N SER A 51 19.08 2.13 0.59
CA SER A 51 18.25 1.03 1.06
C SER A 51 17.99 0.07 -0.09
N THR A 52 18.91 -0.87 -0.25
CA THR A 52 18.80 -2.01 -1.16
C THR A 52 17.76 -2.99 -0.62
N SER A 53 16.50 -2.83 -1.02
CA SER A 53 15.48 -3.88 -0.92
C SER A 53 14.84 -4.09 -2.29
N PRO A 54 14.89 -5.29 -2.88
CA PRO A 54 14.24 -5.57 -4.16
C PRO A 54 12.71 -5.53 -4.00
N ILE A 55 12.07 -4.66 -4.77
CA ILE A 55 10.63 -4.41 -4.72
C ILE A 55 9.88 -5.57 -5.40
N THR A 56 9.11 -6.34 -4.64
CA THR A 56 8.22 -7.41 -5.12
C THR A 56 6.79 -6.89 -5.31
N PRO A 57 5.91 -7.59 -6.08
CA PRO A 57 4.53 -7.16 -6.30
C PRO A 57 3.70 -7.05 -5.01
N LEU A 58 4.11 -7.69 -3.92
CA LEU A 58 3.52 -7.53 -2.58
C LEU A 58 3.83 -6.17 -1.94
N THR A 59 5.00 -5.60 -2.19
CA THR A 59 5.42 -4.29 -1.64
C THR A 59 4.60 -3.12 -2.22
N LEU A 60 3.93 -3.34 -3.36
CA LEU A 60 3.01 -2.38 -3.99
C LEU A 60 1.57 -2.48 -3.43
N ALA A 61 1.18 -3.64 -2.87
CA ALA A 61 -0.14 -3.86 -2.29
C ALA A 61 -0.21 -3.40 -0.81
N CYS A 62 0.92 -3.46 -0.10
CA CYS A 62 1.07 -2.99 1.28
C CYS A 62 2.32 -2.11 1.40
N ALA A 63 2.22 -0.85 0.96
CA ALA A 63 3.25 0.12 1.28
C ALA A 63 3.09 0.55 2.76
N PRO A 64 4.08 0.35 3.64
CA PRO A 64 4.03 0.91 4.98
C PRO A 64 3.96 2.45 4.90
N PRO A 65 3.31 3.13 5.86
CA PRO A 65 3.20 4.59 5.89
C PRO A 65 4.57 5.31 5.88
N SER A 66 5.66 4.58 6.12
CA SER A 66 7.05 5.04 6.09
C SER A 66 7.66 5.23 4.68
N LEU A 67 6.98 4.80 3.61
CA LEU A 67 7.40 5.05 2.21
C LEU A 67 6.59 6.18 1.53
N LEU A 68 5.77 6.89 2.31
CA LEU A 68 5.23 8.18 1.89
C LEU A 68 6.27 9.28 2.12
N PRO A 69 6.31 10.33 1.29
CA PRO A 69 7.38 11.31 1.32
C PRO A 69 7.29 12.15 2.60
N GLU A 70 8.14 11.86 3.58
CA GLU A 70 8.71 12.92 4.41
C GLU A 70 9.84 13.54 3.59
N HIS A 71 9.52 14.60 2.88
CA HIS A 71 10.52 15.48 2.29
C HIS A 71 10.48 16.80 3.02
N ASP A 72 11.65 17.16 3.55
CA ASP A 72 11.95 18.41 4.20
C ASP A 72 11.36 19.60 3.45
N GLN A 73 10.65 20.41 4.23
CA GLN A 73 10.15 21.71 3.85
C GLN A 73 11.36 22.62 3.65
N THR A 74 11.73 22.87 2.40
CA THR A 74 12.07 24.20 1.87
C THR A 74 12.37 24.05 0.39
N SER A 75 11.70 24.84 -0.45
CA SER A 75 11.99 25.00 -1.88
C SER A 75 11.41 23.95 -2.85
N SER A 76 10.11 24.06 -3.16
CA SER A 76 9.62 24.21 -4.55
C SER A 76 8.13 23.92 -4.67
N ALA A 77 7.32 24.98 -4.67
CA ALA A 77 5.89 24.96 -4.94
C ALA A 77 5.56 24.83 -6.45
N SER A 78 6.43 24.23 -7.27
CA SER A 78 6.25 24.18 -8.73
C SER A 78 6.88 22.93 -9.37
N ALA A 79 6.58 21.74 -8.84
CA ALA A 79 6.82 20.50 -9.58
C ALA A 79 5.50 20.07 -10.23
N LEU A 80 5.33 20.46 -11.49
CA LEU A 80 4.21 20.02 -12.33
C LEU A 80 4.21 18.49 -12.37
N PRO A 81 3.09 17.82 -12.05
CA PRO A 81 3.08 16.37 -12.00
C PRO A 81 3.22 15.77 -13.41
N PRO A 82 3.79 14.55 -13.54
CA PRO A 82 4.14 13.96 -14.83
C PRO A 82 2.90 13.80 -15.71
N PRO A 83 2.98 14.04 -17.03
CA PRO A 83 1.84 13.91 -17.92
C PRO A 83 1.30 12.47 -17.92
N PRO A 84 -0.03 12.28 -18.07
CA PRO A 84 -0.62 10.96 -18.10
C PRO A 84 -0.07 10.17 -19.29
N PRO A 85 0.16 8.85 -19.16
CA PRO A 85 0.57 8.02 -20.28
C PRO A 85 -0.51 8.08 -21.39
N PRO A 86 -0.13 8.24 -22.67
CA PRO A 86 -1.05 8.58 -23.77
C PRO A 86 -2.08 7.47 -24.09
N GLU A 87 -1.98 6.31 -23.47
CA GLU A 87 -2.87 5.15 -23.66
C GLU A 87 -4.07 5.13 -22.69
N LEU A 88 -4.11 6.00 -21.68
CA LEU A 88 -5.24 6.09 -20.75
C LEU A 88 -6.32 7.00 -21.34
N THR A 89 -7.35 6.39 -21.94
CA THR A 89 -8.52 7.10 -22.46
C THR A 89 -9.74 6.97 -21.53
N GLY A 90 -10.63 7.96 -21.61
CA GLY A 90 -11.92 7.95 -20.90
C GLY A 90 -11.81 8.02 -19.38
N LEU A 91 -12.62 7.22 -18.70
CA LEU A 91 -12.85 7.26 -17.25
C LEU A 91 -11.57 6.96 -16.43
N ARG A 92 -10.62 6.21 -17.00
CA ARG A 92 -9.32 5.92 -16.37
C ARG A 92 -8.43 7.15 -16.27
N LYS A 93 -8.50 8.05 -17.26
CA LYS A 93 -7.82 9.34 -17.21
C LYS A 93 -8.42 10.21 -16.11
N GLN A 94 -9.74 10.24 -16.01
CA GLN A 94 -10.44 10.97 -14.94
C GLN A 94 -10.12 10.40 -13.55
N TYR A 95 -10.03 9.08 -13.40
CA TYR A 95 -9.60 8.45 -12.16
C TYR A 95 -8.17 8.83 -11.80
N TRP A 96 -7.25 8.81 -12.77
CA TRP A 96 -5.87 9.21 -12.55
C TRP A 96 -5.75 10.70 -12.16
N GLU A 97 -6.51 11.58 -12.82
CA GLU A 97 -6.63 13.00 -12.48
C GLU A 97 -7.21 13.19 -11.07
N ALA A 98 -8.22 12.40 -10.69
CA ALA A 98 -8.81 12.42 -9.36
C ALA A 98 -7.81 11.96 -8.27
N VAL A 99 -7.06 10.89 -8.52
CA VAL A 99 -6.00 10.41 -7.61
C VAL A 99 -4.90 11.46 -7.44
N GLN A 100 -4.52 12.14 -8.53
CA GLN A 100 -3.56 13.23 -8.50
C GLN A 100 -4.08 14.44 -7.72
N ALA A 101 -5.33 14.84 -7.96
CA ALA A 101 -5.99 15.92 -7.23
C ALA A 101 -6.10 15.60 -5.74
N HIS A 102 -6.41 14.35 -5.38
CA HIS A 102 -6.45 13.89 -4.00
C HIS A 102 -5.07 13.95 -3.33
N ALA A 103 -4.01 13.51 -4.02
CA ALA A 103 -2.64 13.62 -3.51
C ALA A 103 -2.22 15.08 -3.28
N LEU A 104 -2.60 15.99 -4.19
CA LEU A 104 -2.37 17.43 -4.04
C LEU A 104 -3.16 18.00 -2.86
N ALA A 105 -4.43 17.64 -2.72
CA ALA A 105 -5.27 18.08 -1.60
C ALA A 105 -4.71 17.60 -0.25
N LYS A 106 -4.24 16.36 -0.18
CA LYS A 106 -3.59 15.81 1.02
C LYS A 106 -2.34 16.61 1.40
N ARG A 107 -1.46 16.92 0.43
CA ARG A 107 -0.29 17.79 0.66
C ARG A 107 -0.67 19.18 1.17
N ARG A 108 -1.71 19.79 0.61
CA ARG A 108 -2.21 21.09 1.09
C ARG A 108 -2.74 21.02 2.52
N ARG A 109 -3.47 19.95 2.86
CA ARG A 109 -3.96 19.71 4.21
C ARG A 109 -2.80 19.55 5.19
N ASP A 110 -1.80 18.75 4.84
CA ASP A 110 -0.64 18.49 5.68
C ASP A 110 0.19 19.78 5.89
N ALA A 111 0.35 20.61 4.85
CA ALA A 111 1.00 21.93 4.94
C ALA A 111 0.22 22.91 5.82
N LEU A 112 -1.12 22.96 5.70
CA LEU A 112 -1.94 23.78 6.58
C LEU A 112 -1.88 23.27 8.03
N HIS A 113 -1.77 21.96 8.23
CA HIS A 113 -1.64 21.38 9.55
C HIS A 113 -0.29 21.73 10.19
N SER A 114 0.80 21.73 9.43
CA SER A 114 2.10 22.19 9.92
C SER A 114 2.09 23.68 10.26
N GLU A 115 1.49 24.53 9.42
CA GLU A 115 1.30 25.97 9.72
C GLU A 115 0.51 26.17 11.02
N LEU A 116 -0.54 25.38 11.25
CA LEU A 116 -1.35 25.47 12.47
C LEU A 116 -0.55 25.09 13.71
N ASN A 117 0.23 24.01 13.63
CA ASN A 117 1.10 23.59 14.72
C ASN A 117 2.18 24.66 15.02
N GLU A 118 2.69 25.33 13.99
CA GLU A 118 3.66 26.41 14.12
C GLU A 118 3.04 27.63 14.82
N LEU A 119 1.85 28.07 14.38
CA LEU A 119 1.11 29.15 15.03
C LEU A 119 0.72 28.83 16.48
N GLN A 120 0.38 27.58 16.79
CA GLN A 120 0.14 27.15 18.17
C GLN A 120 1.41 27.27 19.01
N ARG A 121 2.57 26.85 18.49
CA ARG A 121 3.86 27.00 19.19
C ARG A 121 4.20 28.48 19.41
N GLU A 122 4.01 29.33 18.40
CA GLU A 122 4.23 30.78 18.51
C GLU A 122 3.29 31.42 19.54
N ALA A 123 2.00 31.04 19.56
CA ALA A 123 1.05 31.55 20.55
C ALA A 123 1.40 31.10 21.98
N HIS A 124 1.84 29.85 22.15
CA HIS A 124 2.34 29.35 23.44
C HIS A 124 3.62 30.08 23.87
N ALA A 125 4.56 30.33 22.96
CA ALA A 125 5.77 31.09 23.23
C ALA A 125 5.47 32.56 23.59
N ALA A 126 4.56 33.22 22.87
CA ALA A 126 4.12 34.59 23.16
C ALA A 126 3.41 34.70 24.52
N ARG A 127 2.59 33.71 24.88
CA ARG A 127 1.92 33.66 26.20
C ARG A 127 2.91 33.40 27.34
N ALA A 128 3.93 32.57 27.11
CA ALA A 128 5.01 32.35 28.06
C ALA A 128 5.88 33.61 28.26
N ALA A 129 6.19 34.33 27.17
CA ALA A 129 6.92 35.60 27.23
C ALA A 129 6.11 36.70 27.96
N ALA A 130 4.80 36.79 27.73
CA ALA A 130 3.92 37.72 28.45
C ALA A 130 3.83 37.41 29.95
N ALA A 131 3.84 36.13 30.34
CA ALA A 131 3.86 35.71 31.75
C ALA A 131 5.18 36.07 32.46
N GLN A 132 6.31 36.04 31.74
CA GLN A 132 7.62 36.45 32.28
C GLN A 132 7.77 37.97 32.40
N ALA A 133 7.15 38.75 31.50
CA ALA A 133 7.14 40.21 31.57
C ALA A 133 6.22 40.76 32.69
N GLY A 134 5.19 40.00 33.10
CA GLY A 134 4.24 40.40 34.13
C GLY A 134 4.70 40.24 35.59
N SER A 135 5.88 39.67 35.85
CA SER A 135 6.36 39.44 37.23
C SER A 135 7.40 40.46 37.73
N ALA A 136 7.73 41.49 36.94
CA ALA A 136 8.80 42.44 37.26
C ALA A 136 8.34 43.87 37.63
N THR A 137 7.03 44.12 37.67
CA THR A 137 6.46 45.44 37.97
C THR A 137 5.40 45.35 39.05
N ASP A 138 5.84 45.06 40.29
CA ASP A 138 5.06 45.34 41.49
C ASP A 138 5.97 46.03 42.53
N MET A 139 6.29 47.28 42.24
CA MET A 139 6.72 48.28 43.23
C MET A 139 6.15 49.62 42.81
N ALA A 140 5.01 49.97 43.42
CA ALA A 140 4.42 51.31 43.38
C ALA A 140 5.43 52.37 43.88
N PRO A 141 5.30 53.65 43.46
CA PRO A 141 4.47 54.55 44.27
C PRO A 141 3.75 55.70 43.52
N ASN A 142 2.65 56.10 44.16
CA ASN A 142 2.03 57.43 44.30
C ASN A 142 1.77 58.38 43.11
N PRO A 143 0.52 58.86 42.94
CA PRO A 143 0.16 59.95 42.04
C PRO A 143 -0.07 61.25 42.83
N PHE A 144 0.90 62.16 42.92
CA PHE A 144 0.61 63.58 43.22
C PHE A 144 1.73 64.51 42.76
N SER A 145 1.34 65.36 41.81
CA SER A 145 1.83 66.72 41.54
C SER A 145 3.04 67.00 40.63
N PRO A 146 3.00 68.17 39.96
CA PRO A 146 3.69 68.51 38.72
C PRO A 146 4.84 69.51 38.96
N VAL A 147 5.69 69.77 37.95
CA VAL A 147 6.27 71.09 37.61
C VAL A 147 7.40 70.94 36.58
N VAL A 148 7.22 71.65 35.46
CA VAL A 148 8.16 72.53 34.74
C VAL A 148 9.64 72.13 34.68
N GLY A 149 10.14 72.06 33.45
CA GLY A 149 11.26 72.94 33.08
C GLY A 149 12.56 72.28 32.62
N SER A 150 12.81 72.51 31.34
CA SER A 150 14.11 72.82 30.76
C SER A 150 15.03 71.68 30.31
N SER A 151 15.03 71.53 28.98
CA SER A 151 16.22 71.71 28.13
C SER A 151 17.53 71.07 28.61
N SER A 152 17.93 69.99 27.95
CA SER A 152 19.34 69.81 27.60
C SER A 152 19.49 68.91 26.38
N ALA A 153 20.38 69.36 25.51
CA ALA A 153 20.72 68.83 24.20
C ALA A 153 21.07 67.32 24.18
N GLY A 154 20.68 66.65 23.10
CA GLY A 154 21.19 65.32 22.76
C GLY A 154 20.52 64.82 21.49
N GLY A 155 21.30 64.66 20.43
CA GLY A 155 20.80 64.29 19.10
C GLY A 155 19.97 63.01 19.08
N GLY A 156 19.01 62.97 18.15
CA GLY A 156 18.14 61.84 17.91
C GLY A 156 17.63 61.85 16.47
N SER A 157 18.55 61.88 15.51
CA SER A 157 18.27 61.42 14.15
C SER A 157 18.00 59.91 14.22
N GLY A 158 16.77 59.49 13.93
CA GLY A 158 16.44 58.06 13.76
C GLY A 158 15.13 57.58 14.41
N ASN A 159 14.00 58.25 14.20
CA ASN A 159 12.69 57.72 14.61
C ASN A 159 11.71 57.46 13.45
N SER A 160 12.18 57.50 12.19
CA SER A 160 11.36 57.18 11.01
C SER A 160 11.31 55.68 10.67
N GLY A 161 12.21 54.87 11.24
CA GLY A 161 12.23 53.41 11.04
C GLY A 161 11.24 52.64 11.92
N SER A 162 10.96 53.12 13.13
CA SER A 162 10.00 52.46 14.05
C SER A 162 8.57 52.57 13.53
N SER A 163 8.15 53.76 13.07
CA SER A 163 6.76 53.95 12.61
C SER A 163 6.43 53.12 11.37
N HIS A 164 7.39 52.91 10.46
CA HIS A 164 7.19 52.03 9.30
C HIS A 164 7.06 50.58 9.74
N HIS A 165 7.89 50.13 10.67
CA HIS A 165 7.81 48.78 11.24
C HIS A 165 6.51 48.58 12.05
N ASP A 166 6.06 49.58 12.79
CA ASP A 166 4.81 49.56 13.55
C ASP A 166 3.59 49.50 12.62
N VAL A 167 3.62 50.21 11.49
CA VAL A 167 2.59 50.15 10.44
C VAL A 167 2.61 48.80 9.72
N GLU A 168 3.78 48.25 9.40
CA GLU A 168 3.94 46.92 8.82
C GLU A 168 3.41 45.83 9.75
N ASN A 169 3.74 45.90 11.04
CA ASN A 169 3.27 44.99 12.06
C ASN A 169 1.76 45.11 12.26
N TYR A 170 1.20 46.33 12.22
CA TYR A 170 -0.24 46.55 12.27
C TYR A 170 -0.96 46.01 11.03
N VAL A 171 -0.39 46.16 9.83
CA VAL A 171 -0.91 45.58 8.59
C VAL A 171 -0.84 44.05 8.62
N ALA A 172 0.24 43.47 9.13
CA ALA A 172 0.37 42.04 9.34
C ALA A 172 -0.71 41.51 10.31
N LEU A 173 -0.93 42.21 11.42
CA LEU A 173 -1.98 41.90 12.40
C LEU A 173 -3.38 41.99 11.77
N LEU A 174 -3.64 43.02 10.97
CA LEU A 174 -4.90 43.16 10.23
C LEU A 174 -5.11 42.01 9.23
N ARG A 175 -4.06 41.60 8.51
CA ARG A 175 -4.11 40.44 7.60
C ARG A 175 -4.38 39.16 8.38
N GLN A 176 -3.76 38.97 9.54
CA GLN A 176 -3.98 37.83 10.41
C GLN A 176 -5.40 37.80 10.96
N ARG A 177 -5.93 38.93 11.44
CA ARG A 177 -7.33 39.05 11.90
C ARG A 177 -8.33 38.76 10.78
N ARG A 178 -8.08 39.26 9.56
CA ARG A 178 -8.91 38.94 8.38
C ARG A 178 -8.82 37.46 8.01
N ARG A 179 -7.63 36.84 8.09
CA ARG A 179 -7.45 35.40 7.85
C ARG A 179 -8.20 34.58 8.90
N HIS A 180 -8.13 34.98 10.17
CA HIS A 180 -8.85 34.34 11.27
C HIS A 180 -10.36 34.46 11.10
N ALA A 181 -10.89 35.64 10.78
CA ALA A 181 -12.32 35.83 10.51
C ALA A 181 -12.81 34.98 9.32
N ARG A 182 -12.00 34.87 8.25
CA ARG A 182 -12.31 33.96 7.12
C ARG A 182 -12.33 32.50 7.55
N LEU A 183 -11.38 32.08 8.38
CA LEU A 183 -11.33 30.72 8.89
C LEU A 183 -12.48 30.42 9.85
N GLN A 184 -12.91 31.38 10.67
CA GLN A 184 -14.11 31.25 11.52
C GLN A 184 -15.37 31.07 10.67
N ILE A 185 -15.54 31.86 9.61
CA ILE A 185 -16.68 31.69 8.67
C ILE A 185 -16.66 30.30 8.01
N LEU A 186 -15.47 29.80 7.65
CA LEU A 186 -15.33 28.45 7.09
C LEU A 186 -15.60 27.35 8.12
N LEU A 187 -15.17 27.55 9.38
CA LEU A 187 -15.45 26.62 10.47
C LEU A 187 -16.96 26.57 10.75
N ASP A 188 -17.61 27.74 10.90
CA ASP A 188 -19.06 27.84 11.08
C ASP A 188 -19.82 27.20 9.90
N ALA A 189 -19.32 27.34 8.66
CA ALA A 189 -19.89 26.70 7.49
C ALA A 189 -19.74 25.16 7.52
N LEU A 190 -18.60 24.66 7.98
CA LEU A 190 -18.33 23.23 8.10
C LEU A 190 -19.10 22.61 9.26
N ASP A 191 -19.22 23.29 10.40
CA ASP A 191 -20.02 22.85 11.54
C ASP A 191 -21.50 22.75 11.14
N ARG A 192 -22.01 23.71 10.36
CA ARG A 192 -23.37 23.64 9.78
C ARG A 192 -23.57 22.45 8.82
N ILE A 193 -22.51 22.01 8.13
CA ILE A 193 -22.55 20.82 7.26
C ILE A 193 -22.42 19.54 8.10
N ALA A 194 -21.65 19.57 9.19
CA ALA A 194 -21.46 18.44 10.09
C ALA A 194 -22.71 18.15 10.94
N ASP A 195 -23.40 19.20 11.40
CA ASP A 195 -24.68 19.11 12.11
C ASP A 195 -25.82 18.66 11.19
N ALA A 196 -25.66 18.81 9.87
CA ALA A 196 -26.56 18.27 8.87
C ALA A 196 -26.23 16.78 8.61
N GLN A 197 -26.61 15.89 9.55
CA GLN A 197 -26.61 14.46 9.27
C GLN A 197 -27.63 14.10 8.16
N PRO A 198 -27.35 13.06 7.34
CA PRO A 198 -28.16 12.69 6.20
C PRO A 198 -29.38 11.88 6.62
N ASP A 199 -30.47 12.56 6.99
CA ASP A 199 -31.77 11.93 7.11
C ASP A 199 -32.39 11.73 5.71
N ASP A 200 -32.56 10.45 5.38
CA ASP A 200 -33.43 9.77 4.41
C ASP A 200 -33.36 10.06 2.88
N ASP A 201 -33.22 8.93 2.16
CA ASP A 201 -33.35 8.67 0.73
C ASP A 201 -32.19 9.01 -0.26
N PRO A 202 -31.44 7.98 -0.75
CA PRO A 202 -30.33 8.16 -1.68
C PRO A 202 -30.73 8.49 -3.13
N LEU A 203 -32.03 8.67 -3.43
CA LEU A 203 -32.55 8.86 -4.79
C LEU A 203 -32.78 10.32 -5.19
N ARG A 204 -32.44 11.30 -4.34
CA ARG A 204 -32.56 12.76 -4.63
C ARG A 204 -31.23 13.49 -4.75
N ARG A 205 -30.14 12.78 -5.08
CA ARG A 205 -28.77 13.32 -5.10
C ARG A 205 -28.43 14.29 -6.24
N ASP A 206 -29.36 14.62 -7.13
CA ASP A 206 -29.04 15.44 -8.30
C ASP A 206 -28.84 16.93 -8.01
N ASP A 207 -29.35 17.46 -6.89
CA ASP A 207 -29.14 18.87 -6.55
C ASP A 207 -28.44 19.09 -5.19
N LEU A 208 -27.28 18.44 -5.01
CA LEU A 208 -26.36 18.77 -3.91
C LEU A 208 -26.02 20.27 -3.89
N ARG A 209 -26.02 20.92 -5.06
CA ARG A 209 -25.81 22.36 -5.22
C ARG A 209 -26.98 23.20 -4.71
N GLN A 210 -28.25 22.83 -4.96
CA GLN A 210 -29.38 23.52 -4.31
C GLN A 210 -29.36 23.26 -2.81
N TRP A 211 -29.10 22.03 -2.37
CA TRP A 211 -29.10 21.71 -0.94
C TRP A 211 -28.04 22.50 -0.17
N VAL A 212 -26.82 22.59 -0.72
CA VAL A 212 -25.75 23.45 -0.15
C VAL A 212 -26.15 24.92 -0.20
N LYS A 213 -26.84 25.38 -1.25
CA LYS A 213 -27.31 26.77 -1.36
C LYS A 213 -28.41 27.10 -0.34
N ASP A 214 -29.34 26.17 -0.11
CA ASP A 214 -30.44 26.30 0.85
C ASP A 214 -29.95 26.28 2.31
N LYS A 215 -28.87 25.55 2.60
CA LYS A 215 -28.30 25.45 3.97
C LYS A 215 -27.23 26.48 4.27
N LEU A 216 -26.42 26.86 3.28
CA LEU A 216 -25.29 27.78 3.47
C LEU A 216 -25.65 29.25 3.18
N GLY A 217 -26.76 29.51 2.48
CA GLY A 217 -27.18 30.83 2.03
C GLY A 217 -26.41 31.32 0.80
N ASP A 218 -26.86 32.41 0.19
CA ASP A 218 -26.18 33.02 -0.95
C ASP A 218 -24.79 33.55 -0.56
N ALA A 219 -23.81 33.36 -1.45
CA ALA A 219 -22.45 33.84 -1.25
C ALA A 219 -22.45 35.36 -1.00
N PRO A 220 -21.67 35.87 -0.01
CA PRO A 220 -21.61 37.29 0.25
C PRO A 220 -21.07 38.02 -0.99
N VAL A 221 -21.88 38.96 -1.49
CA VAL A 221 -21.57 39.79 -2.66
C VAL A 221 -20.22 40.48 -2.43
N PRO A 222 -19.23 40.31 -3.33
CA PRO A 222 -17.97 41.02 -3.21
C PRO A 222 -18.25 42.53 -3.32
N PRO A 223 -17.57 43.38 -2.52
CA PRO A 223 -17.74 44.81 -2.61
C PRO A 223 -17.42 45.29 -4.04
N PRO A 224 -18.27 46.13 -4.64
CA PRO A 224 -18.06 46.58 -6.00
C PRO A 224 -16.75 47.37 -6.11
N GLU A 225 -16.00 46.99 -7.13
CA GLU A 225 -14.93 47.71 -7.82
C GLU A 225 -14.59 49.11 -7.30
N ILE A 226 -13.34 49.23 -6.84
CA ILE A 226 -12.60 50.50 -6.85
C ILE A 226 -12.23 50.77 -8.31
N ALA A 227 -13.23 51.17 -9.09
CA ALA A 227 -13.03 51.91 -10.33
C ALA A 227 -13.08 53.41 -10.00
N GLY A 228 -12.16 54.17 -10.57
CA GLY A 228 -12.41 55.57 -10.88
C GLY A 228 -12.29 56.56 -9.71
N GLY A 229 -11.07 56.79 -9.25
CA GLY A 229 -10.72 58.07 -8.63
C GLY A 229 -10.05 58.99 -9.66
N GLY A 230 -10.78 59.98 -10.18
CA GLY A 230 -10.19 61.17 -10.80
C GLY A 230 -10.68 61.52 -12.20
N ASN A 231 -11.75 62.32 -12.26
CA ASN A 231 -12.25 63.07 -13.42
C ASN A 231 -11.11 63.83 -14.14
N THR A 232 -11.06 63.85 -15.48
CA THR A 232 -11.67 64.92 -16.29
C THR A 232 -11.95 64.51 -17.74
N ALA A 233 -13.02 65.07 -18.28
CA ALA A 233 -13.34 65.28 -19.71
C ALA A 233 -13.72 64.06 -20.58
N ALA A 234 -15.02 64.05 -20.90
CA ALA A 234 -15.65 63.31 -21.99
C ALA A 234 -14.90 63.51 -23.33
N GLY A 235 -14.70 62.43 -24.09
CA GLY A 235 -14.25 62.53 -25.48
C GLY A 235 -13.72 61.23 -26.09
N ASP A 236 -12.64 60.67 -25.55
CA ASP A 236 -11.74 59.83 -26.38
C ASP A 236 -11.46 58.41 -25.84
N ALA A 237 -12.47 57.77 -25.24
CA ALA A 237 -12.33 56.47 -24.57
C ALA A 237 -11.95 55.28 -25.49
N SER A 238 -12.10 55.41 -26.82
CA SER A 238 -11.81 54.32 -27.76
C SER A 238 -10.31 54.24 -28.13
N ALA A 239 -9.59 55.36 -28.18
CA ALA A 239 -8.17 55.40 -28.54
C ALA A 239 -7.25 55.08 -27.33
N SER A 240 -7.64 55.49 -26.13
CA SER A 240 -6.87 55.25 -24.89
C SER A 240 -6.89 53.78 -24.46
N ALA A 241 -8.00 53.06 -24.66
CA ALA A 241 -8.09 51.63 -24.40
C ALA A 241 -7.19 50.81 -25.34
N ALA A 242 -7.04 51.24 -26.59
CA ALA A 242 -6.12 50.61 -27.55
C ALA A 242 -4.65 50.84 -27.18
N ALA A 243 -4.29 52.07 -26.77
CA ALA A 243 -2.93 52.39 -26.30
C ALA A 243 -2.56 51.66 -25.00
N ALA A 244 -3.51 51.51 -24.05
CA ALA A 244 -3.32 50.70 -22.84
C ALA A 244 -3.20 49.19 -23.15
N ALA A 245 -3.94 48.70 -24.15
CA ALA A 245 -3.82 47.34 -24.64
C ALA A 245 -2.47 47.09 -25.34
N ASP A 246 -1.88 48.09 -25.99
CA ASP A 246 -0.56 47.97 -26.62
C ASP A 246 0.57 48.05 -25.59
N GLN A 247 0.48 48.91 -24.57
CA GLN A 247 1.43 48.93 -23.45
C GLN A 247 1.44 47.61 -22.67
N THR A 248 0.28 47.00 -22.44
CA THR A 248 0.22 45.67 -21.79
C THR A 248 0.86 44.58 -22.65
N LYS A 249 0.70 44.62 -23.98
CA LYS A 249 1.41 43.72 -24.90
C LYS A 249 2.91 43.93 -24.85
N GLU A 250 3.39 45.18 -24.83
CA GLU A 250 4.81 45.49 -24.71
C GLU A 250 5.40 44.98 -23.39
N HIS A 251 4.71 45.17 -22.26
CA HIS A 251 5.12 44.61 -20.97
C HIS A 251 5.15 43.08 -20.98
N VAL A 252 4.17 42.43 -21.62
CA VAL A 252 4.15 40.97 -21.78
C VAL A 252 5.32 40.50 -22.66
N LEU A 253 5.68 41.24 -23.70
CA LEU A 253 6.84 40.91 -24.55
C LEU A 253 8.17 41.09 -23.80
N CYS A 254 8.30 42.17 -23.02
CA CYS A 254 9.46 42.35 -22.13
C CYS A 254 9.57 41.21 -21.12
N LEU A 255 8.46 40.82 -20.47
CA LEU A 255 8.46 39.70 -19.54
C LEU A 255 8.80 38.37 -20.22
N LYS A 256 8.27 38.11 -21.41
CA LYS A 256 8.62 36.91 -22.19
C LYS A 256 10.10 36.88 -22.56
N LYS A 257 10.67 38.02 -22.94
CA LYS A 257 12.11 38.16 -23.24
C LYS A 257 12.96 37.88 -22.01
N GLU A 258 12.63 38.50 -20.88
CA GLU A 258 13.37 38.28 -19.62
C GLU A 258 13.25 36.83 -19.14
N LEU A 259 12.09 36.21 -19.29
CA LEU A 259 11.89 34.80 -18.96
C LEU A 259 12.74 33.88 -19.85
N LEU A 260 12.87 34.18 -21.15
CA LEU A 260 13.76 33.42 -22.04
C LEU A 260 15.23 33.59 -21.67
N LEU A 261 15.66 34.79 -21.29
CA LEU A 261 17.02 35.04 -20.82
C LEU A 261 17.31 34.30 -19.49
N ALA A 262 16.35 34.31 -18.55
CA ALA A 262 16.45 33.56 -17.30
C ALA A 262 16.46 32.04 -17.52
N LYS A 263 15.70 31.55 -18.50
CA LYS A 263 15.74 30.14 -18.89
C LYS A 263 17.10 29.77 -19.49
N GLN A 264 17.64 30.60 -20.38
CA GLN A 264 18.94 30.37 -20.98
C GLN A 264 20.08 30.37 -19.94
N SER A 265 20.03 31.25 -18.93
CA SER A 265 21.02 31.27 -17.85
C SER A 265 20.92 30.03 -16.96
N LEU A 266 19.71 29.57 -16.65
CA LEU A 266 19.48 28.32 -15.92
C LEU A 266 19.96 27.10 -16.71
N ASP A 267 19.69 27.04 -18.02
CA ASP A 267 20.17 25.97 -18.90
C ASP A 267 21.71 25.96 -18.96
N ALA A 268 22.36 27.13 -19.00
CA ALA A 268 23.82 27.23 -18.93
C ALA A 268 24.40 26.76 -17.58
N GLU A 269 23.74 27.09 -16.46
CA GLU A 269 24.16 26.62 -15.13
C GLU A 269 23.94 25.12 -14.93
N THR A 270 22.83 24.57 -15.44
CA THR A 270 22.56 23.13 -15.37
C THR A 270 23.58 22.34 -16.17
N LEU A 271 23.98 22.83 -17.35
CA LEU A 271 25.09 22.26 -18.12
C LEU A 271 26.43 22.35 -17.38
N ARG A 272 26.73 23.48 -16.73
CA ARG A 272 27.95 23.61 -15.90
C ARG A 272 27.95 22.66 -14.70
N ARG A 273 26.80 22.45 -14.05
CA ARG A 273 26.64 21.48 -12.96
C ARG A 273 26.77 20.03 -13.45
N ALA A 274 26.25 19.71 -14.62
CA ALA A 274 26.39 18.38 -15.22
C ALA A 274 27.86 18.05 -15.52
N VAL A 275 28.64 19.04 -16.00
CA VAL A 275 30.08 18.89 -16.24
C VAL A 275 30.86 18.79 -14.92
N ALA A 276 30.50 19.58 -13.90
CA ALA A 276 31.13 19.51 -12.57
C ALA A 276 30.83 18.20 -11.82
N ALA A 277 29.65 17.59 -12.05
CA ALA A 277 29.30 16.28 -11.51
C ALA A 277 30.07 15.11 -12.17
N GLY A 278 30.76 15.36 -13.29
CA GLY A 278 31.59 14.37 -13.99
C GLY A 278 32.99 14.16 -13.39
N THR A 279 33.43 14.97 -12.43
CA THR A 279 34.87 15.08 -12.06
C THR A 279 35.23 14.50 -10.67
N THR A 280 34.31 13.87 -9.93
CA THR A 280 34.63 13.25 -8.63
C THR A 280 35.17 11.83 -8.78
N ALA A 281 36.47 11.72 -9.08
CA ALA A 281 37.16 10.49 -9.50
C ALA A 281 37.34 9.38 -8.44
N SER A 282 36.96 9.57 -7.17
CA SER A 282 37.10 8.52 -6.13
C SER A 282 35.84 7.68 -5.90
N SER A 283 34.65 8.23 -6.10
CA SER A 283 33.38 7.46 -6.12
C SER A 283 33.18 6.70 -7.45
N GLN A 284 33.91 7.12 -8.49
CA GLN A 284 33.88 6.51 -9.81
C GLN A 284 34.42 5.07 -9.83
N GLY A 285 35.32 4.67 -8.93
CA GLY A 285 35.82 3.28 -8.91
C GLY A 285 34.72 2.26 -8.61
N ILE A 286 33.96 2.49 -7.53
CA ILE A 286 32.89 1.59 -7.09
C ILE A 286 31.67 1.73 -8.00
N GLU A 287 31.27 2.94 -8.37
CA GLU A 287 30.14 3.14 -9.28
C GLU A 287 30.43 2.64 -10.70
N ALA A 288 31.66 2.81 -11.21
CA ALA A 288 32.06 2.23 -12.49
C ALA A 288 32.17 0.71 -12.41
N GLN A 289 32.63 0.15 -11.28
CA GLN A 289 32.62 -1.30 -11.07
C GLN A 289 31.19 -1.85 -11.02
N VAL A 290 30.27 -1.19 -10.31
CA VAL A 290 28.84 -1.56 -10.28
C VAL A 290 28.21 -1.42 -11.66
N ARG A 291 28.56 -0.38 -12.43
CA ARG A 291 28.10 -0.19 -13.81
C ARG A 291 28.66 -1.26 -14.75
N ALA A 292 29.93 -1.62 -14.60
CA ALA A 292 30.58 -2.68 -15.38
C ALA A 292 29.98 -4.05 -15.03
N LEU A 293 29.68 -4.33 -13.76
CA LEU A 293 28.99 -5.55 -13.35
C LEU A 293 27.54 -5.62 -13.85
N ARG A 294 26.82 -4.48 -13.86
CA ARG A 294 25.49 -4.39 -14.45
C ARG A 294 25.54 -4.59 -15.97
N ALA A 295 26.51 -3.98 -16.65
CA ALA A 295 26.72 -4.19 -18.08
C ALA A 295 27.07 -5.65 -18.40
N ALA A 296 27.95 -6.28 -17.62
CA ALA A 296 28.29 -7.70 -17.77
C ALA A 296 27.09 -8.61 -17.50
N ARG A 297 26.25 -8.28 -16.51
CA ARG A 297 24.99 -9.00 -16.27
C ARG A 297 24.05 -8.85 -17.44
N ASP A 298 23.86 -7.64 -17.95
CA ASP A 298 22.94 -7.37 -19.05
C ASP A 298 23.44 -8.04 -20.34
N GLU A 299 24.76 -8.06 -20.58
CA GLU A 299 25.41 -8.81 -21.67
C GLU A 299 25.17 -10.33 -21.53
N LEU A 300 25.26 -10.86 -20.32
CA LEU A 300 25.01 -12.28 -20.04
C LEU A 300 23.52 -12.63 -20.19
N ILE A 301 22.61 -11.71 -19.82
CA ILE A 301 21.17 -11.84 -20.08
C ILE A 301 20.92 -11.83 -21.58
N THR A 302 21.48 -10.87 -22.33
CA THR A 302 21.32 -10.86 -23.79
C THR A 302 21.95 -12.08 -24.44
N TRP A 303 23.06 -12.60 -23.91
CA TRP A 303 23.66 -13.83 -24.40
C TRP A 303 22.76 -15.03 -24.10
N ILE A 304 22.19 -15.14 -22.89
CA ILE A 304 21.21 -16.18 -22.56
C ILE A 304 19.97 -16.04 -23.43
N GLU A 305 19.45 -14.84 -23.64
CA GLU A 305 18.28 -14.58 -24.48
C GLU A 305 18.57 -14.91 -25.94
N ASP A 306 19.77 -14.58 -26.45
CA ASP A 306 20.21 -14.95 -27.80
C ASP A 306 20.46 -16.45 -27.92
N GLU A 307 21.03 -17.11 -26.92
CA GLU A 307 21.17 -18.57 -26.90
C GLU A 307 19.80 -19.25 -26.79
N LEU A 308 18.88 -18.74 -25.98
CA LEU A 308 17.48 -19.20 -25.92
C LEU A 308 16.71 -18.91 -27.20
N ALA A 309 17.05 -17.87 -27.95
CA ALA A 309 16.48 -17.58 -29.26
C ALA A 309 17.13 -18.42 -30.38
N LYS A 310 18.39 -18.81 -30.23
CA LYS A 310 19.11 -19.73 -31.13
C LYS A 310 18.74 -21.19 -30.87
N MET A 311 18.31 -21.52 -29.65
CA MET A 311 17.54 -22.73 -29.40
C MET A 311 16.28 -22.62 -30.26
N PRO A 312 16.17 -23.39 -31.36
CA PRO A 312 14.99 -23.31 -32.20
C PRO A 312 13.78 -23.63 -31.32
N GLU A 313 12.68 -22.90 -31.50
CA GLU A 313 11.36 -23.16 -30.89
C GLU A 313 10.78 -24.55 -31.22
N GLY A 314 11.61 -25.50 -31.71
CA GLY A 314 11.31 -26.87 -32.03
C GLY A 314 11.48 -27.89 -30.89
N ASP A 315 12.02 -27.51 -29.73
CA ASP A 315 12.10 -28.40 -28.55
C ASP A 315 10.97 -28.21 -27.53
N GLU A 316 10.00 -27.34 -27.82
CA GLU A 316 8.65 -27.43 -27.23
C GLU A 316 7.86 -28.63 -27.82
N SER A 317 8.39 -29.28 -28.86
CA SER A 317 7.80 -30.48 -29.51
C SER A 317 8.33 -31.83 -28.99
N MET A 318 9.27 -31.86 -28.04
CA MET A 318 9.67 -33.10 -27.33
C MET A 318 8.99 -33.27 -25.96
N LEU A 319 8.29 -32.24 -25.47
CA LEU A 319 7.44 -32.30 -24.27
C LEU A 319 5.93 -32.12 -24.56
N SER A 320 5.55 -31.87 -25.81
CA SER A 320 4.17 -31.75 -26.27
C SER A 320 3.90 -32.67 -27.47
N GLY A 321 4.34 -33.93 -27.35
CA GLY A 321 4.30 -34.94 -28.39
C GLY A 321 3.57 -36.21 -27.96
N ALA A 322 2.29 -36.10 -27.64
CA ALA A 322 1.34 -37.19 -27.86
C ALA A 322 0.12 -36.61 -28.58
N ALA A 323 0.01 -36.97 -29.85
CA ALA A 323 -0.89 -36.40 -30.82
C ALA A 323 -2.36 -36.59 -30.46
N THR A 324 -3.14 -35.51 -30.53
CA THR A 324 -4.54 -35.60 -30.96
C THR A 324 -4.68 -34.82 -32.26
N PRO A 325 -5.01 -35.49 -33.38
CA PRO A 325 -5.35 -34.79 -34.60
C PRO A 325 -6.74 -34.20 -34.46
N GLN A 326 -6.82 -32.91 -34.72
CA GLN A 326 -7.95 -32.18 -35.26
C GLN A 326 -9.03 -33.09 -35.91
N ARG A 327 -10.19 -33.26 -35.25
CA ARG A 327 -11.39 -33.80 -35.89
C ARG A 327 -12.61 -32.94 -35.60
N GLN A 328 -12.75 -31.98 -36.51
CA GLN A 328 -13.98 -31.48 -37.08
C GLN A 328 -15.16 -32.46 -36.97
N GLU A 329 -16.27 -31.92 -36.48
CA GLU A 329 -17.63 -32.47 -36.48
C GLU A 329 -17.89 -33.57 -37.53
N LYS A 330 -18.07 -34.81 -37.07
CA LYS A 330 -19.05 -35.82 -37.57
C LYS A 330 -18.88 -37.14 -36.80
N ARG A 331 -19.97 -37.53 -36.11
CA ARG A 331 -20.52 -38.89 -35.93
C ARG A 331 -19.55 -40.04 -35.58
N ASP A 332 -19.70 -40.64 -34.40
CA ASP A 332 -20.34 -41.96 -34.18
C ASP A 332 -20.11 -42.46 -32.74
N GLU A 333 -21.17 -42.97 -32.11
CA GLU A 333 -21.20 -43.57 -30.76
C GLU A 333 -20.59 -44.99 -30.82
N LYS A 334 -19.27 -45.18 -30.61
CA LYS A 334 -18.74 -46.55 -30.43
C LYS A 334 -17.38 -46.77 -29.74
N ASP A 335 -16.79 -45.81 -29.03
CA ASP A 335 -15.45 -45.99 -28.45
C ASP A 335 -15.42 -45.75 -26.92
N ALA A 336 -16.15 -46.57 -26.14
CA ALA A 336 -16.14 -46.51 -24.67
C ALA A 336 -15.39 -47.70 -24.02
N ALA A 337 -14.63 -48.48 -24.79
CA ALA A 337 -13.94 -49.69 -24.31
C ALA A 337 -12.41 -49.64 -24.47
N ALA A 338 -11.85 -48.53 -24.96
CA ALA A 338 -10.39 -48.37 -25.15
C ALA A 338 -9.73 -47.45 -24.10
N ASP A 339 -10.53 -46.74 -23.29
CA ASP A 339 -10.00 -45.80 -22.29
C ASP A 339 -9.65 -46.46 -20.94
N ASP A 340 -10.09 -47.70 -20.67
CA ASP A 340 -9.81 -48.39 -19.40
C ASP A 340 -8.35 -48.88 -19.31
N ASP A 341 -7.77 -49.37 -20.42
CA ASP A 341 -6.38 -49.86 -20.46
C ASP A 341 -5.37 -48.72 -20.22
N ASP A 342 -5.66 -47.50 -20.69
CA ASP A 342 -4.82 -46.32 -20.47
C ASP A 342 -4.91 -45.81 -19.03
N VAL A 343 -6.06 -45.96 -18.37
CA VAL A 343 -6.24 -45.58 -16.95
C VAL A 343 -5.49 -46.54 -16.03
N GLU A 344 -5.51 -47.84 -16.32
CA GLU A 344 -4.78 -48.85 -15.54
C GLU A 344 -3.25 -48.66 -15.70
N ALA A 345 -2.76 -48.40 -16.91
CA ALA A 345 -1.34 -48.09 -17.16
C ALA A 345 -0.86 -46.82 -16.43
N ILE A 346 -1.70 -45.77 -16.36
CA ILE A 346 -1.39 -44.54 -15.61
C ILE A 346 -1.35 -44.82 -14.10
N GLN A 347 -2.25 -45.66 -13.59
CA GLN A 347 -2.27 -46.02 -12.16
C GLN A 347 -1.01 -46.80 -11.77
N GLU A 348 -0.61 -47.80 -12.57
CA GLU A 348 0.64 -48.54 -12.35
C GLU A 348 1.86 -47.61 -12.37
N GLN A 349 1.88 -46.64 -13.27
CA GLN A 349 2.97 -45.65 -13.34
C GLN A 349 3.02 -44.75 -12.10
N VAL A 350 1.85 -44.34 -11.58
CA VAL A 350 1.76 -43.54 -10.35
C VAL A 350 2.24 -44.34 -9.14
N ASP A 351 1.87 -45.61 -9.04
CA ASP A 351 2.29 -46.49 -7.95
C ASP A 351 3.81 -46.70 -7.94
N VAL A 352 4.42 -46.95 -9.10
CA VAL A 352 5.88 -47.07 -9.24
C VAL A 352 6.61 -45.77 -8.82
N LEU A 353 6.04 -44.61 -9.17
CA LEU A 353 6.61 -43.32 -8.76
C LEU A 353 6.46 -43.08 -7.25
N TYR A 354 5.33 -43.50 -6.66
CA TYR A 354 5.09 -43.38 -5.23
C TYR A 354 6.02 -44.29 -4.43
N ASP A 355 6.24 -45.52 -4.87
CA ASP A 355 7.19 -46.45 -4.26
C ASP A 355 8.62 -45.90 -4.28
N ARG A 356 9.03 -45.32 -5.42
CA ARG A 356 10.34 -44.66 -5.53
C ARG A 356 10.45 -43.48 -4.58
N TYR A 357 9.40 -42.69 -4.43
CA TYR A 357 9.36 -41.57 -3.48
C TYR A 357 9.45 -42.06 -2.03
N VAL A 358 8.73 -43.11 -1.66
CA VAL A 358 8.77 -43.71 -0.32
C VAL A 358 10.14 -44.29 -0.02
N ALA A 359 10.77 -44.99 -0.97
CA ALA A 359 12.13 -45.51 -0.84
C ALA A 359 13.16 -44.38 -0.64
N ALA A 360 13.05 -43.29 -1.40
CA ALA A 360 13.93 -42.13 -1.23
C ALA A 360 13.73 -41.46 0.13
N ARG A 361 12.47 -41.33 0.59
CA ARG A 361 12.15 -40.69 1.87
C ARG A 361 12.58 -41.53 3.07
N THR A 362 12.42 -42.85 3.00
CA THR A 362 12.91 -43.77 4.04
C THR A 362 14.44 -43.80 4.09
N SER A 363 15.11 -43.77 2.94
CA SER A 363 16.58 -43.63 2.88
C SER A 363 17.07 -42.31 3.49
N LEU A 364 16.34 -41.20 3.27
CA LEU A 364 16.68 -39.91 3.87
C LEU A 364 16.51 -39.93 5.39
N ILE A 365 15.42 -40.52 5.89
CA ILE A 365 15.18 -40.68 7.33
C ILE A 365 16.30 -41.53 7.95
N ALA A 366 16.67 -42.64 7.33
CA ALA A 366 17.77 -43.48 7.80
C ALA A 366 19.12 -42.74 7.82
N ALA A 367 19.40 -41.88 6.83
CA ALA A 367 20.60 -41.06 6.81
C ALA A 367 20.59 -39.97 7.90
N VAL A 368 19.44 -39.35 8.16
CA VAL A 368 19.27 -38.37 9.24
C VAL A 368 19.39 -39.02 10.61
N ASP A 369 18.79 -40.21 10.80
CA ASP A 369 18.91 -40.98 12.03
C ASP A 369 20.37 -41.45 12.24
N ALA A 370 21.05 -41.89 11.19
CA ALA A 370 22.47 -42.22 11.24
C ALA A 370 23.31 -40.99 11.64
N ALA A 371 23.05 -39.81 11.06
CA ALA A 371 23.70 -38.57 11.43
C ALA A 371 23.39 -38.14 12.87
N ALA A 372 22.16 -38.35 13.35
CA ALA A 372 21.75 -38.08 14.72
C ALA A 372 22.42 -39.04 15.72
N THR A 373 22.57 -40.32 15.36
CA THR A 373 23.34 -41.28 16.18
C THR A 373 24.82 -40.93 16.22
N ALA A 374 25.42 -40.54 15.09
CA ALA A 374 26.81 -40.07 15.05
C ALA A 374 27.01 -38.80 15.90
N ALA A 375 26.08 -37.85 15.85
CA ALA A 375 26.10 -36.65 16.69
C ALA A 375 25.95 -36.97 18.19
N LYS A 376 25.21 -38.02 18.54
CA LYS A 376 25.01 -38.47 19.92
C LYS A 376 26.25 -39.20 20.49
N GLU A 377 27.01 -39.91 19.65
CA GLU A 377 28.30 -40.50 20.07
C GLU A 377 29.39 -39.46 20.35
N LEU A 378 29.29 -38.27 19.74
CA LEU A 378 30.15 -37.12 20.05
C LEU A 378 29.73 -36.33 21.31
N SER A 379 28.57 -36.65 21.92
CA SER A 379 28.00 -35.89 23.04
C SER A 379 28.03 -36.62 24.39
N VAL A 380 28.91 -37.61 24.60
CA VAL A 380 29.10 -38.22 25.94
C VAL A 380 30.07 -37.34 26.74
N PRO A 381 29.65 -36.72 27.86
CA PRO A 381 30.53 -35.88 28.67
C PRO A 381 31.51 -36.74 29.48
N SER A 382 32.81 -36.58 29.19
CA SER A 382 33.91 -37.17 29.96
C SER A 382 34.02 -36.48 31.32
N THR A 383 33.61 -37.17 32.38
CA THR A 383 33.82 -36.77 33.79
C THR A 383 35.25 -37.11 34.21
N LEU A 384 36.06 -36.08 34.46
CA LEU A 384 37.36 -36.21 35.12
C LEU A 384 37.20 -36.34 36.64
N PRO A 385 37.82 -37.33 37.30
CA PRO A 385 38.20 -37.23 38.71
C PRO A 385 39.64 -36.74 38.84
N ALA A 386 39.86 -35.84 39.80
CA ALA A 386 41.17 -35.34 40.21
C ALA A 386 42.03 -36.45 40.85
N GLY A 387 43.35 -36.42 40.59
CA GLY A 387 44.35 -37.39 41.06
C GLY A 387 44.58 -37.41 42.59
N PRO A 388 45.56 -38.18 43.12
CA PRO A 388 46.96 -37.99 42.70
C PRO A 388 47.94 -39.21 42.78
N THR A 389 49.10 -39.02 42.14
CA THR A 389 50.48 -39.52 42.45
C THR A 389 50.94 -40.97 42.18
N GLN A 390 52.08 -41.01 41.46
CA GLN A 390 53.26 -41.90 41.49
C GLN A 390 53.32 -43.20 40.64
N GLN A 391 54.34 -43.17 39.75
CA GLN A 391 55.33 -44.19 39.38
C GLN A 391 54.88 -45.61 38.99
N GLY A 392 55.34 -46.05 37.81
CA GLY A 392 55.56 -47.45 37.49
C GLY A 392 55.17 -47.84 36.06
N ASP A 393 56.20 -48.02 35.22
CA ASP A 393 56.42 -49.11 34.25
C ASP A 393 55.25 -49.81 33.51
N ASP A 394 55.46 -49.94 32.20
CA ASP A 394 54.95 -50.93 31.23
C ASP A 394 53.44 -51.19 31.05
N GLY A 395 52.95 -50.95 29.82
CA GLY A 395 51.70 -51.54 29.33
C GLY A 395 51.01 -50.77 28.19
N GLU A 396 51.23 -51.21 26.95
CA GLU A 396 50.45 -50.84 25.77
C GLU A 396 48.93 -51.04 25.95
N ALA A 397 48.13 -50.00 25.64
CA ALA A 397 46.84 -50.14 24.92
C ALA A 397 46.23 -48.78 24.56
N ALA A 398 46.32 -48.43 23.27
CA ALA A 398 45.35 -47.66 22.47
C ALA A 398 44.66 -46.43 23.13
N GLY A 399 45.44 -45.45 23.57
CA GLY A 399 44.95 -44.08 23.78
C GLY A 399 44.69 -43.39 22.44
N GLN A 400 43.51 -42.78 22.31
CA GLN A 400 43.08 -41.93 21.20
C GLN A 400 44.24 -41.09 20.65
N LYS A 401 44.69 -41.40 19.42
CA LYS A 401 45.54 -40.50 18.66
C LYS A 401 44.73 -39.26 18.35
N GLN A 402 44.75 -38.27 19.24
CA GLN A 402 44.52 -36.89 18.82
C GLN A 402 45.53 -36.64 17.71
N LEU A 403 45.05 -36.61 16.47
CA LEU A 403 45.77 -36.11 15.31
C LEU A 403 46.04 -34.62 15.58
N ARG A 404 47.04 -34.35 16.44
CA ARG A 404 47.58 -33.02 16.63
C ARG A 404 48.43 -32.75 15.39
N LEU A 405 47.76 -32.35 14.32
CA LEU A 405 48.45 -31.70 13.21
C LEU A 405 49.19 -30.49 13.79
N PRO A 406 50.45 -30.27 13.38
CA PRO A 406 51.18 -29.11 13.83
C PRO A 406 50.39 -27.84 13.43
N PRO A 407 50.37 -26.80 14.28
CA PRO A 407 49.60 -25.58 14.01
C PRO A 407 49.99 -24.92 12.67
N SER A 408 51.18 -25.21 12.13
CA SER A 408 51.61 -24.78 10.80
C SER A 408 50.81 -25.43 9.66
N ALA A 409 50.31 -26.65 9.83
CA ALA A 409 49.52 -27.36 8.83
C ALA A 409 48.03 -26.96 8.83
N THR A 410 47.54 -26.34 9.92
CA THR A 410 46.15 -25.86 10.03
C THR A 410 45.98 -24.40 9.60
N LEU A 411 47.04 -23.59 9.64
CA LEU A 411 47.06 -22.19 9.20
C LEU A 411 46.40 -21.93 7.82
N PRO A 412 46.64 -22.72 6.75
CA PRO A 412 46.00 -22.46 5.45
C PRO A 412 44.49 -22.70 5.46
N PHE A 413 43.96 -23.46 6.43
CA PHE A 413 42.53 -23.77 6.53
C PHE A 413 41.77 -22.82 7.46
N ILE A 414 42.47 -22.04 8.30
CA ILE A 414 41.85 -21.04 9.19
C ILE A 414 40.96 -20.06 8.44
N PRO A 415 41.34 -19.51 7.27
CA PRO A 415 40.46 -18.60 6.53
C PRO A 415 39.17 -19.26 6.05
N ALA A 416 39.22 -20.55 5.68
CA ALA A 416 38.05 -21.31 5.25
C ALA A 416 37.13 -21.63 6.44
N LEU A 417 37.70 -22.02 7.58
CA LEU A 417 36.97 -22.25 8.84
C LEU A 417 36.36 -20.95 9.41
N LEU A 418 37.07 -19.82 9.30
CA LEU A 418 36.54 -18.53 9.73
C LEU A 418 35.41 -18.07 8.80
N ARG A 419 35.53 -18.32 7.49
CA ARG A 419 34.45 -18.08 6.53
C ARG A 419 33.23 -18.94 6.84
N SER A 420 33.40 -20.25 7.03
CA SER A 420 32.26 -21.13 7.35
C SER A 420 31.59 -20.74 8.68
N ALA A 421 32.37 -20.38 9.71
CA ALA A 421 31.80 -19.90 10.98
C ALA A 421 31.05 -18.57 10.83
N ASN A 422 31.53 -17.67 9.97
CA ASN A 422 30.81 -16.43 9.65
C ASN A 422 29.55 -16.70 8.82
N ASP A 423 29.62 -17.61 7.85
CA ASP A 423 28.47 -18.00 7.03
C ASP A 423 27.39 -18.68 7.89
N GLU A 424 27.78 -19.54 8.82
CA GLU A 424 26.87 -20.13 9.82
C GLU A 424 26.21 -19.06 10.69
N ARG A 425 26.97 -18.06 11.14
CA ARG A 425 26.43 -16.95 11.93
C ARG A 425 25.46 -16.09 11.13
N ILE A 426 25.77 -15.80 9.88
CA ILE A 426 24.90 -15.03 8.97
C ILE A 426 23.64 -15.83 8.67
N LEU A 427 23.75 -17.13 8.37
CA LEU A 427 22.60 -18.00 8.15
C LEU A 427 21.74 -18.14 9.40
N ALA A 428 22.34 -18.32 10.58
CA ALA A 428 21.61 -18.36 11.84
C ALA A 428 20.89 -17.03 12.11
N GLN A 429 21.52 -15.89 11.82
CA GLN A 429 20.89 -14.57 11.96
C GLN A 429 19.76 -14.37 10.96
N GLN A 430 19.96 -14.72 9.69
CA GLN A 430 18.96 -14.62 8.64
C GLN A 430 17.78 -15.54 8.94
N THR A 431 18.01 -16.83 9.20
CA THR A 431 16.94 -17.79 9.52
C THR A 431 16.20 -17.39 10.78
N ALA A 432 16.91 -17.00 11.86
CA ALA A 432 16.28 -16.62 13.11
C ALA A 432 15.49 -15.31 13.04
N THR A 433 15.90 -14.31 12.26
CA THR A 433 15.21 -13.01 12.19
C THR A 433 14.17 -12.98 11.09
N TYR A 434 14.53 -13.40 9.88
CA TYR A 434 13.66 -13.39 8.71
C TYR A 434 12.51 -14.39 8.84
N LEU A 435 12.79 -15.66 9.21
CA LEU A 435 11.72 -16.65 9.33
C LEU A 435 10.80 -16.32 10.50
N ARG A 436 11.34 -15.82 11.64
CA ARG A 436 10.47 -15.39 12.75
C ARG A 436 9.59 -14.21 12.37
N HIS A 437 10.13 -13.23 11.65
CA HIS A 437 9.33 -12.11 11.14
C HIS A 437 8.27 -12.60 10.15
N GLN A 438 8.62 -13.51 9.23
CA GLN A 438 7.67 -14.08 8.28
C GLN A 438 6.58 -14.90 8.97
N ILE A 439 6.93 -15.70 9.96
CA ILE A 439 5.98 -16.48 10.75
C ILE A 439 5.06 -15.53 11.53
N ALA A 440 5.61 -14.49 12.16
CA ALA A 440 4.80 -13.51 12.88
C ALA A 440 3.86 -12.74 11.95
N ALA A 441 4.34 -12.33 10.77
CA ALA A 441 3.51 -11.67 9.77
C ALA A 441 2.40 -12.59 9.25
N ALA A 442 2.72 -13.84 8.91
CA ALA A 442 1.73 -14.82 8.46
C ALA A 442 0.71 -15.15 9.57
N GLN A 443 1.14 -15.19 10.84
CA GLN A 443 0.24 -15.38 11.98
C GLN A 443 -0.69 -14.19 12.16
N GLU A 444 -0.19 -12.97 11.97
CA GLU A 444 -1.01 -11.76 12.05
C GLU A 444 -2.01 -11.68 10.90
N ASP A 445 -1.61 -12.02 9.69
CA ASP A 445 -2.51 -12.13 8.54
C ASP A 445 -3.60 -13.21 8.77
N ALA A 446 -3.23 -14.35 9.37
CA ALA A 446 -4.17 -15.40 9.74
C ALA A 446 -5.15 -14.95 10.84
N ARG A 447 -4.69 -14.16 11.82
CA ARG A 447 -5.57 -13.57 12.85
C ARG A 447 -6.54 -12.56 12.26
N ASN A 448 -6.05 -11.65 11.42
CA ASN A 448 -6.87 -10.62 10.77
C ASN A 448 -7.93 -11.23 9.86
N THR A 449 -7.56 -12.27 9.09
CA THR A 449 -8.53 -13.00 8.26
C THR A 449 -9.55 -13.75 9.11
N ALA A 450 -9.14 -14.42 10.20
CA ALA A 450 -10.06 -15.07 11.12
C ALA A 450 -11.02 -14.07 11.80
N GLN A 451 -10.53 -12.91 12.24
CA GLN A 451 -11.36 -11.86 12.84
C GLN A 451 -12.34 -11.27 11.83
N ARG A 452 -11.91 -11.05 10.59
CA ARG A 452 -12.79 -10.60 9.52
C ARG A 452 -13.89 -11.63 9.25
N LEU A 453 -13.51 -12.90 9.09
CA LEU A 453 -14.50 -13.98 8.94
C LEU A 453 -15.43 -14.07 10.14
N ALA A 454 -14.94 -13.82 11.36
CA ALA A 454 -15.77 -13.83 12.56
C ALA A 454 -16.77 -12.66 12.55
N SER A 455 -16.34 -11.47 12.14
CA SER A 455 -17.23 -10.31 11.99
C SER A 455 -18.27 -10.49 10.88
N GLU A 456 -17.95 -11.27 9.83
CA GLU A 456 -18.87 -11.59 8.73
C GLU A 456 -19.80 -12.77 9.05
N SER A 457 -19.41 -13.62 10.00
CA SER A 457 -20.17 -14.81 10.41
C SER A 457 -21.19 -14.47 11.49
N HIS A 458 -22.46 -14.76 11.23
CA HIS A 458 -23.51 -14.68 12.26
C HIS A 458 -23.47 -15.84 13.27
N LEU A 459 -22.66 -16.88 13.00
CA LEU A 459 -22.56 -18.08 13.84
C LEU A 459 -21.53 -17.91 14.97
N VAL A 460 -20.62 -16.94 14.85
CA VAL A 460 -19.47 -16.80 15.73
C VAL A 460 -19.35 -15.34 16.15
N GLY A 461 -19.15 -15.08 17.45
CA GLY A 461 -18.98 -13.72 17.96
C GLY A 461 -17.70 -13.04 17.44
N PRO A 462 -17.67 -11.69 17.39
CA PRO A 462 -16.56 -10.92 16.81
C PRO A 462 -15.20 -11.11 17.53
N ASP A 463 -15.20 -11.65 18.76
CA ASP A 463 -14.00 -11.89 19.57
C ASP A 463 -13.43 -13.31 19.42
N ALA A 464 -13.93 -14.09 18.46
CA ALA A 464 -13.52 -15.48 18.27
C ALA A 464 -12.25 -15.61 17.41
N GLU A 465 -11.12 -15.21 17.99
CA GLU A 465 -9.80 -15.35 17.34
C GLU A 465 -9.29 -16.80 17.30
N SER A 466 -9.85 -17.68 18.13
CA SER A 466 -9.42 -19.07 18.24
C SER A 466 -10.26 -20.01 17.37
N GLY A 467 -9.59 -20.89 16.61
CA GLY A 467 -10.27 -21.95 15.84
C GLY A 467 -11.14 -22.89 16.69
N GLY A 468 -10.89 -22.95 18.01
CA GLY A 468 -11.75 -23.69 18.95
C GLY A 468 -13.16 -23.10 19.11
N ALA A 469 -13.31 -21.77 19.02
CA ALA A 469 -14.61 -21.12 19.06
C ALA A 469 -15.43 -21.44 17.79
N TRP A 470 -14.79 -21.39 16.63
CA TRP A 470 -15.38 -21.81 15.35
C TRP A 470 -15.81 -23.28 15.36
N ALA A 471 -14.98 -24.16 15.89
CA ALA A 471 -15.31 -25.58 16.00
C ALA A 471 -16.52 -25.83 16.91
N ARG A 472 -16.70 -25.03 17.97
CA ARG A 472 -17.88 -25.12 18.85
C ARG A 472 -19.13 -24.59 18.16
N ALA A 473 -19.06 -23.42 17.55
CA ALA A 473 -20.18 -22.84 16.82
C ALA A 473 -20.63 -23.73 15.66
N ALA A 474 -19.70 -24.34 14.92
CA ALA A 474 -20.04 -25.30 13.87
C ALA A 474 -20.76 -26.55 14.43
N ARG A 475 -20.33 -27.05 15.60
CA ARG A 475 -21.01 -28.17 16.27
C ARG A 475 -22.39 -27.80 16.80
N GLU A 476 -22.59 -26.56 17.20
CA GLU A 476 -23.88 -26.07 17.67
C GLU A 476 -24.84 -25.85 16.51
N ALA A 477 -24.39 -25.20 15.43
CA ALA A 477 -25.16 -25.00 14.21
C ALA A 477 -25.56 -26.34 13.57
N THR A 478 -24.67 -27.33 13.55
CA THR A 478 -25.00 -28.68 13.04
C THR A 478 -26.06 -29.37 13.88
N LYS A 479 -25.98 -29.28 15.21
CA LYS A 479 -27.03 -29.80 16.09
C LYS A 479 -28.37 -29.10 15.86
N GLU A 480 -28.38 -27.78 15.73
CA GLU A 480 -29.60 -27.01 15.47
C GLU A 480 -30.22 -27.40 14.12
N THR A 481 -29.40 -27.59 13.07
CA THR A 481 -29.90 -28.05 11.78
C THR A 481 -30.43 -29.48 11.84
N ASP A 482 -29.76 -30.37 12.59
CA ASP A 482 -30.21 -31.76 12.76
C ASP A 482 -31.55 -31.80 13.49
N GLU A 483 -31.71 -31.01 14.55
CA GLU A 483 -32.97 -30.87 15.29
C GLU A 483 -34.09 -30.31 14.40
N ALA A 484 -33.82 -29.25 13.65
CA ALA A 484 -34.79 -28.67 12.72
C ALA A 484 -35.20 -29.63 11.60
N VAL A 485 -34.26 -30.44 11.08
CA VAL A 485 -34.55 -31.49 10.10
C VAL A 485 -35.40 -32.58 10.72
N LEU A 486 -35.07 -33.05 11.92
CA LEU A 486 -35.86 -34.07 12.63
C LEU A 486 -37.28 -33.59 12.91
N GLU A 487 -37.47 -32.33 13.30
CA GLU A 487 -38.82 -31.75 13.46
C GLU A 487 -39.59 -31.72 12.14
N ARG A 488 -38.95 -31.33 11.04
CA ARG A 488 -39.56 -31.33 9.70
C ARG A 488 -39.94 -32.73 9.24
N VAL A 489 -39.09 -33.72 9.51
CA VAL A 489 -39.35 -35.13 9.20
C VAL A 489 -40.53 -35.63 10.01
N ARG A 490 -40.58 -35.38 11.33
CA ARG A 490 -41.72 -35.76 12.18
C ARG A 490 -43.03 -35.10 11.73
N ALA A 491 -42.99 -33.82 11.39
CA ALA A 491 -44.15 -33.12 10.85
C ALA A 491 -44.60 -33.72 9.50
N GLY A 492 -43.64 -34.11 8.65
CA GLY A 492 -43.90 -34.83 7.40
C GLY A 492 -44.56 -36.20 7.63
N GLU A 493 -44.04 -36.99 8.57
CA GLU A 493 -44.59 -38.29 8.96
C GLU A 493 -46.03 -38.15 9.47
N ALA A 494 -46.30 -37.19 10.36
CA ALA A 494 -47.65 -36.91 10.86
C ALA A 494 -48.62 -36.50 9.73
N ASN A 495 -48.16 -35.71 8.75
CA ASN A 495 -48.96 -35.34 7.59
C ASN A 495 -49.24 -36.56 6.68
N VAL A 496 -48.27 -37.45 6.50
CA VAL A 496 -48.43 -38.70 5.73
C VAL A 496 -49.40 -39.65 6.44
N GLU A 497 -49.32 -39.77 7.76
CA GLU A 497 -50.29 -40.54 8.56
C GLU A 497 -51.70 -39.96 8.44
N GLY A 498 -51.84 -38.63 8.52
CA GLY A 498 -53.12 -37.95 8.28
C GLY A 498 -53.67 -38.22 6.88
N ALA A 499 -52.83 -38.17 5.85
CA ALA A 499 -53.22 -38.50 4.48
C ALA A 499 -53.66 -39.97 4.34
N LYS A 500 -52.93 -40.92 4.95
CA LYS A 500 -53.30 -42.33 4.99
C LYS A 500 -54.66 -42.55 5.66
N ALA A 501 -54.93 -41.85 6.77
CA ALA A 501 -56.23 -41.93 7.45
C ALA A 501 -57.38 -41.40 6.57
N ILE A 502 -57.16 -40.32 5.83
CA ILE A 502 -58.15 -39.78 4.88
C ILE A 502 -58.41 -40.78 3.74
N VAL A 503 -57.35 -41.39 3.17
CA VAL A 503 -57.49 -42.40 2.12
C VAL A 503 -58.27 -43.61 2.63
N ALA A 504 -57.96 -44.11 3.84
CA ALA A 504 -58.70 -45.22 4.44
C ALA A 504 -60.20 -44.89 4.64
N GLU A 505 -60.53 -43.66 5.05
CA GLU A 505 -61.92 -43.21 5.16
C GLU A 505 -62.63 -43.10 3.80
N LEU A 506 -61.92 -42.64 2.75
CA LEU A 506 -62.46 -42.63 1.39
C LEU A 506 -62.70 -44.04 0.85
N ASP A 507 -61.78 -44.98 1.11
CA ASP A 507 -61.93 -46.38 0.73
C ASP A 507 -63.12 -47.02 1.45
N ARG A 508 -63.32 -46.75 2.74
CA ARG A 508 -64.51 -47.17 3.50
C ARG A 508 -65.80 -46.64 2.89
N ARG A 509 -65.87 -45.34 2.58
CA ARG A 509 -67.04 -44.73 1.91
C ARG A 509 -67.29 -45.32 0.54
N LYS A 510 -66.23 -45.64 -0.21
CA LYS A 510 -66.33 -46.28 -1.52
C LYS A 510 -66.90 -47.69 -1.40
N GLU A 511 -66.49 -48.46 -0.39
CA GLU A 511 -67.06 -49.78 -0.10
C GLU A 511 -68.54 -49.70 0.27
N GLU A 512 -68.93 -48.77 1.14
CA GLU A 512 -70.34 -48.51 1.47
C GLU A 512 -71.15 -48.16 0.22
N PHE A 513 -70.61 -47.32 -0.66
CA PHE A 513 -71.26 -46.97 -1.92
C PHE A 513 -71.40 -48.16 -2.87
N ARG A 514 -70.39 -49.03 -2.98
CA ARG A 514 -70.49 -50.27 -3.76
C ARG A 514 -71.56 -51.21 -3.20
N ALA A 515 -71.64 -51.34 -1.87
CA ALA A 515 -72.66 -52.15 -1.21
C ALA A 515 -74.08 -51.62 -1.50
N LEU A 516 -74.29 -50.30 -1.46
CA LEU A 516 -75.57 -49.68 -1.83
C LEU A 516 -75.95 -49.88 -3.30
N LYS A 517 -74.96 -49.97 -4.19
CA LYS A 517 -75.19 -50.19 -5.62
C LYS A 517 -75.49 -51.66 -5.96
N GLY A 518 -75.38 -52.58 -5.00
CA GLY A 518 -75.64 -54.01 -5.19
C GLY A 518 -74.53 -54.75 -5.95
N GLU A 519 -73.32 -54.20 -5.99
CA GLU A 519 -72.14 -54.79 -6.66
C GLU A 519 -71.25 -55.60 -5.70
N ALA A 520 -71.78 -56.02 -4.54
CA ALA A 520 -71.05 -56.78 -3.52
C ALA A 520 -70.96 -58.28 -3.85
#